data_AF-A0A2T4GHE6-F1
#
_entry.id   AF-A0A2T4GHE6-F1
#
_cell.length_a   1.000
_cell.length_b   1.000
_cell.length_c   1.000
_cell.angle_alpha   90.00
_cell.angle_beta   90.00
_cell.angle_gamma   90.00
#
_symmetry.space_group_name_H-M   'P 1'
#
loop_
_entity.id
_entity.type
_entity.pdbx_description
1 polymer ?
#
loop_
_entity_poly.entity_id
_entity_poly.type
_entity_poly.pdbx_seq_one_letter_code
_entity_poly.pdbx_strand_id
1 'polypeptide(L)'
;MAAAASESFIHLARPLAPNTVGLQTNLAPLTVNIQPQAVLSILDHAVRRDIRDTQSTRVIGALVGTRSEDGTEVEVRSCFAIPHTEEEDQVEVDVEYQKNMLALTLKANRGESLLGWYTTSHELNSFSALIQNFFGSPDTGTFPHPAIHMTISTEPGEDIQSRCYISAPVAVNAERAADSCLFIQVPHKILYGDADRSALEAIASAKDSESRTAPLVSDIEGLGRSIEQTIGLLDRASEWINGVLDEDEEPNNVVGQYLLNALSLAPKVDPSQIEHDFNNHIQDVLMVSYLANTIRTQIDLSQRLATANLAGNEKEGEGKSEEKGGRQGGKRGGRGGGRGGGQQREPREPREPREPREPREPTE
;
A
#
# COMPACT_ATOMS: atom_id res chain seq x y z
N MET A 1 18.78 -1.21 20.28
CA MET A 1 18.05 -1.76 19.11
C MET A 1 18.07 -3.26 19.30
N ALA A 2 16.93 -3.85 19.69
CA ALA A 2 16.88 -5.28 20.01
C ALA A 2 17.26 -6.07 18.76
N ALA A 3 18.34 -6.85 18.86
CA ALA A 3 18.75 -7.78 17.84
C ALA A 3 17.55 -8.66 17.48
N ALA A 4 17.12 -8.58 16.22
CA ALA A 4 16.14 -9.51 15.68
C ALA A 4 16.72 -10.91 15.87
N ALA A 5 16.17 -11.66 16.82
CA ALA A 5 16.54 -13.03 17.06
C ALA A 5 16.37 -13.78 15.74
N SER A 6 17.48 -14.22 15.15
CA SER A 6 17.48 -15.09 13.98
C SER A 6 16.95 -16.44 14.44
N GLU A 7 15.63 -16.62 14.37
CA GLU A 7 15.02 -17.93 14.60
C GLU A 7 15.59 -18.92 13.59
N SER A 8 16.35 -19.90 14.09
CA SER A 8 16.95 -20.95 13.27
C SER A 8 15.87 -21.93 12.85
N PHE A 9 15.45 -21.89 11.59
CA PHE A 9 14.43 -22.78 11.04
C PHE A 9 15.03 -24.14 10.68
N ILE A 10 14.39 -25.23 11.13
CA ILE A 10 14.67 -26.58 10.63
C ILE A 10 13.95 -26.73 9.29
N HIS A 11 14.72 -26.84 8.20
CA HIS A 11 14.20 -27.14 6.87
C HIS A 11 13.74 -28.60 6.80
N LEU A 12 12.50 -28.87 7.25
CA LEU A 12 11.86 -30.17 7.02
C LEU A 12 11.41 -30.24 5.56
N ALA A 13 11.99 -31.19 4.81
CA ALA A 13 11.53 -31.52 3.47
C ALA A 13 10.04 -31.87 3.49
N ARG A 14 9.34 -31.41 2.45
CA ARG A 14 7.88 -31.51 2.26
C ARG A 14 7.33 -32.89 2.70
N PRO A 15 6.29 -32.94 3.54
CA PRO A 15 5.54 -34.17 3.78
C PRO A 15 4.82 -34.58 2.50
N LEU A 16 5.04 -35.82 2.07
CA LEU A 16 4.49 -36.39 0.84
C LEU A 16 2.96 -36.38 0.88
N ALA A 17 2.32 -35.71 -0.08
CA ALA A 17 0.95 -36.07 -0.46
C ALA A 17 0.98 -37.48 -1.08
N PRO A 18 -0.08 -38.30 -0.97
CA PRO A 18 -0.12 -39.60 -1.64
C PRO A 18 0.16 -39.39 -3.14
N ASN A 19 1.24 -40.01 -3.62
CA ASN A 19 1.72 -39.88 -5.00
C ASN A 19 0.63 -40.25 -6.00
N THR A 20 0.00 -39.26 -6.63
CA THR A 20 -0.57 -39.44 -7.96
C THR A 20 0.59 -39.40 -8.96
N VAL A 21 0.87 -40.55 -9.57
CA VAL A 21 1.92 -40.73 -10.58
C VAL A 21 1.85 -39.62 -11.63
N GLY A 22 2.90 -38.81 -11.76
CA GLY A 22 3.06 -37.85 -12.86
C GLY A 22 3.17 -36.37 -12.48
N LEU A 23 2.96 -35.98 -11.22
CA LEU A 23 3.15 -34.58 -10.79
C LEU A 23 4.49 -34.41 -10.06
N GLN A 24 5.41 -33.63 -10.62
CA GLN A 24 6.62 -33.22 -9.93
C GLN A 24 6.24 -32.35 -8.73
N THR A 25 6.29 -32.92 -7.53
CA THR A 25 6.18 -32.15 -6.29
C THR A 25 7.56 -31.59 -5.98
N ASN A 26 7.76 -30.31 -6.28
CA ASN A 26 9.04 -29.65 -6.00
C ASN A 26 9.38 -29.76 -4.51
N LEU A 27 10.60 -30.25 -4.20
CA LEU A 27 11.13 -30.50 -2.84
C LEU A 27 11.76 -29.26 -2.19
N ALA A 28 11.75 -28.13 -2.91
CA ALA A 28 12.41 -26.92 -2.48
C ALA A 28 11.64 -26.21 -1.33
N PRO A 29 12.37 -25.50 -0.44
CA PRO A 29 11.78 -24.82 0.70
C PRO A 29 10.76 -23.77 0.23
N LEU A 30 9.58 -23.80 0.85
CA LEU A 30 8.55 -22.78 0.63
C LEU A 30 8.98 -21.50 1.38
N THR A 31 8.91 -20.34 0.74
CA THR A 31 9.03 -19.04 1.40
C THR A 31 7.76 -18.25 1.15
N VAL A 32 7.17 -17.71 2.22
CA VAL A 32 5.93 -16.93 2.14
C VAL A 32 6.24 -15.44 2.24
N ASN A 33 6.01 -14.72 1.15
CA ASN A 33 6.13 -13.28 1.09
C ASN A 33 4.75 -12.66 1.30
N ILE A 34 4.62 -11.73 2.24
CA ILE A 34 3.35 -11.15 2.64
C ILE A 34 3.36 -9.67 2.28
N GLN A 35 2.38 -9.23 1.48
CA GLN A 35 2.18 -7.81 1.21
C GLN A 35 1.45 -7.13 2.38
N PRO A 36 1.79 -5.87 2.71
CA PRO A 36 1.19 -5.13 3.83
C PRO A 36 -0.32 -4.94 3.68
N GLN A 37 -0.81 -4.86 2.45
CA GLN A 37 -2.24 -4.72 2.16
C GLN A 37 -3.06 -5.88 2.73
N ALA A 38 -2.57 -7.12 2.62
CA ALA A 38 -3.22 -8.29 3.20
C ALA A 38 -3.29 -8.19 4.72
N VAL A 39 -2.19 -7.79 5.37
CA VAL A 39 -2.15 -7.60 6.83
C VAL A 39 -3.16 -6.56 7.29
N LEU A 40 -3.21 -5.39 6.64
CA LEU A 40 -4.18 -4.34 6.97
C LEU A 40 -5.64 -4.79 6.77
N SER A 41 -5.90 -5.59 5.74
CA SER A 41 -7.24 -6.14 5.48
C SER A 41 -7.65 -7.17 6.54
N ILE A 42 -6.71 -7.97 7.03
CA ILE A 42 -6.92 -8.92 8.13
C ILE A 42 -7.19 -8.16 9.44
N LEU A 43 -6.44 -7.10 9.71
CA LEU A 43 -6.66 -6.26 10.89
C LEU A 43 -8.01 -5.52 10.83
N ASP A 44 -8.40 -4.98 9.68
CA ASP A 44 -9.72 -4.37 9.49
C ASP A 44 -10.84 -5.40 9.74
N HIS A 45 -10.68 -6.61 9.22
CA HIS A 45 -11.61 -7.71 9.48
C HIS A 45 -11.67 -8.08 10.98
N ALA A 46 -10.53 -8.11 11.66
CA ALA A 46 -10.45 -8.38 13.10
C ALA A 46 -11.18 -7.32 13.94
N VAL A 47 -11.13 -6.04 13.53
CA VAL A 47 -11.80 -4.94 14.24
C VAL A 47 -13.32 -4.95 14.02
N ARG A 48 -13.77 -5.39 12.84
CA ARG A 48 -15.20 -5.45 12.48
C ARG A 48 -15.96 -6.62 13.10
N ARG A 49 -15.29 -7.52 13.83
CA ARG A 49 -15.94 -8.66 14.49
C ARG A 49 -17.06 -8.17 15.42
N ASP A 50 -18.20 -8.83 15.36
CA ASP A 50 -19.32 -8.53 16.26
C ASP A 50 -18.95 -8.96 17.69
N ILE A 51 -18.71 -7.98 18.57
CA ILE A 51 -18.36 -8.19 20.00
C ILE A 51 -19.60 -8.64 20.82
N ARG A 52 -20.72 -8.97 20.15
CA ARG A 52 -22.03 -9.03 20.80
C ARG A 52 -22.49 -10.40 21.27
N ASP A 53 -21.83 -11.51 20.93
CA ASP A 53 -22.26 -12.81 21.43
C ASP A 53 -21.12 -13.82 21.58
N THR A 54 -21.41 -14.82 22.41
CA THR A 54 -20.61 -15.96 22.90
C THR A 54 -19.91 -16.86 21.87
N GLN A 55 -19.64 -16.37 20.66
CA GLN A 55 -18.93 -17.11 19.62
C GLN A 55 -17.46 -16.69 19.53
N SER A 56 -16.66 -17.65 19.07
CA SER A 56 -15.20 -17.63 18.91
C SER A 56 -14.58 -16.24 18.66
N THR A 57 -13.52 -15.93 19.41
CA THR A 57 -12.78 -14.66 19.31
C THR A 57 -11.97 -14.52 18.02
N ARG A 58 -11.85 -15.60 17.23
CA ARG A 58 -10.98 -15.65 16.05
C ARG A 58 -11.74 -15.40 14.77
N VAL A 59 -11.05 -14.77 13.83
CA VAL A 59 -11.58 -14.41 12.53
C VAL A 59 -10.92 -15.28 11.48
N ILE A 60 -11.67 -15.79 10.51
CA ILE A 60 -11.19 -16.69 9.45
C ILE A 60 -11.42 -16.04 8.08
N GLY A 61 -10.46 -16.21 7.18
CA GLY A 61 -10.65 -15.84 5.78
C GLY A 61 -9.66 -16.52 4.85
N ALA A 62 -9.82 -16.28 3.54
CA ALA A 62 -8.97 -16.85 2.51
C ALA A 62 -7.83 -15.89 2.13
N LEU A 63 -6.69 -16.49 1.79
CA LEU A 63 -5.51 -15.80 1.26
C LEU A 63 -5.43 -15.98 -0.25
N VAL A 64 -5.19 -14.87 -0.95
CA VAL A 64 -5.14 -14.80 -2.40
C VAL A 64 -3.84 -14.13 -2.84
N GLY A 65 -3.25 -14.64 -3.92
CA GLY A 65 -2.05 -14.06 -4.47
C GLY A 65 -1.42 -14.95 -5.53
N THR A 66 -0.12 -14.81 -5.71
CA THR A 66 0.62 -15.45 -6.80
C THR A 66 1.60 -16.48 -6.26
N ARG A 67 1.73 -17.59 -6.97
CA ARG A 67 2.78 -18.59 -6.72
C ARG A 67 3.82 -18.48 -7.83
N SER A 68 5.10 -18.59 -7.50
CA SER A 68 6.16 -18.72 -8.51
C SER A 68 5.96 -19.99 -9.33
N GLU A 69 6.43 -20.00 -10.59
CA GLU A 69 6.37 -21.17 -11.48
C GLU A 69 7.06 -22.39 -10.87
N ASP A 70 8.14 -22.16 -10.11
CA ASP A 70 8.88 -23.20 -9.40
C ASP A 70 8.14 -23.69 -8.13
N GLY A 71 7.11 -22.96 -7.68
CA GLY A 71 6.31 -23.31 -6.50
C GLY A 71 7.02 -23.15 -5.15
N THR A 72 8.22 -22.57 -5.15
CA THR A 72 9.06 -22.35 -3.96
C THR A 72 8.74 -21.06 -3.23
N GLU A 73 8.29 -20.04 -3.96
CA GLU A 73 7.92 -18.75 -3.41
C GLU A 73 6.44 -18.50 -3.60
N VAL A 74 5.80 -17.99 -2.55
CA VAL A 74 4.39 -17.63 -2.57
C VAL A 74 4.26 -16.20 -2.08
N GLU A 75 3.59 -15.37 -2.88
CA GLU A 75 3.34 -13.98 -2.57
C GLU A 75 1.86 -13.80 -2.24
N VAL A 76 1.56 -13.54 -0.98
CA VAL A 76 0.23 -13.19 -0.48
C VAL A 76 0.01 -11.70 -0.74
N ARG A 77 -0.90 -11.40 -1.67
CA ARG A 77 -1.20 -10.02 -2.07
C ARG A 77 -2.45 -9.46 -1.42
N SER A 78 -3.50 -10.29 -1.40
CA SER A 78 -4.82 -9.91 -0.94
C SER A 78 -5.44 -11.02 -0.10
N CYS A 79 -6.51 -10.68 0.59
CA CYS A 79 -7.28 -11.63 1.39
C CYS A 79 -8.74 -11.18 1.47
N PHE A 80 -9.64 -12.11 1.76
CA PHE A 80 -11.03 -11.78 2.02
C PHE A 80 -11.58 -12.60 3.19
N ALA A 81 -12.53 -12.00 3.91
CA ALA A 81 -13.26 -12.61 5.02
C ALA A 81 -14.12 -13.77 4.55
N ILE A 82 -14.20 -14.88 5.30
CA ILE A 82 -15.18 -15.94 5.06
C ILE A 82 -16.07 -16.08 6.31
N PRO A 83 -17.40 -15.95 6.16
CA PRO A 83 -18.32 -16.25 7.24
C PRO A 83 -18.12 -17.70 7.72
N HIS A 84 -17.99 -17.87 9.02
CA HIS A 84 -17.85 -19.17 9.65
C HIS A 84 -18.69 -19.21 10.92
N THR A 85 -19.17 -20.39 11.24
CA THR A 85 -19.88 -20.68 12.49
C THR A 85 -19.05 -21.70 13.26
N GLU A 86 -18.67 -21.35 14.49
CA GLU A 86 -17.94 -22.25 15.39
C GLU A 86 -18.82 -22.53 16.62
N GLU A 87 -19.29 -23.77 16.73
CA GLU A 87 -19.93 -24.34 17.91
C GLU A 87 -18.92 -25.20 18.68
N GLU A 88 -19.25 -25.65 19.90
CA GLU A 88 -18.32 -26.39 20.78
C GLU A 88 -17.71 -27.65 20.11
N ASP A 89 -18.46 -28.30 19.20
CA ASP A 89 -18.06 -29.54 18.53
C ASP A 89 -17.97 -29.45 16.99
N GLN A 90 -18.33 -28.30 16.38
CA GLN A 90 -18.43 -28.19 14.93
C GLN A 90 -17.96 -26.83 14.40
N VAL A 91 -17.21 -26.87 13.29
CA VAL A 91 -16.85 -25.68 12.51
C VAL A 91 -17.42 -25.80 11.10
N GLU A 92 -18.23 -24.82 10.70
CA GLU A 92 -18.78 -24.72 9.35
C GLU A 92 -18.24 -23.46 8.66
N VAL A 93 -17.76 -23.63 7.43
CA VAL A 93 -17.25 -22.55 6.58
C VAL A 93 -18.13 -22.46 5.33
N ASP A 94 -18.59 -21.26 4.98
CA ASP A 94 -19.43 -21.07 3.79
C ASP A 94 -18.62 -21.21 2.49
N VAL A 95 -18.74 -22.39 1.89
CA VAL A 95 -18.07 -22.76 0.64
C VAL A 95 -18.58 -21.97 -0.56
N GLU A 96 -19.87 -21.68 -0.60
CA GLU A 96 -20.50 -20.99 -1.73
C GLU A 96 -20.09 -19.53 -1.73
N TYR A 97 -20.06 -18.90 -0.56
CA TYR A 97 -19.51 -17.56 -0.38
C TYR A 97 -18.04 -17.50 -0.80
N GLN A 98 -17.20 -18.45 -0.37
CA GLN A 98 -15.80 -18.50 -0.78
C GLN A 98 -15.64 -18.57 -2.30
N LYS A 99 -16.38 -19.46 -2.99
CA LYS A 99 -16.30 -19.62 -4.45
C LYS A 99 -16.72 -18.34 -5.18
N ASN A 100 -17.82 -17.73 -4.75
CA ASN A 100 -18.30 -16.48 -5.34
C ASN A 100 -17.33 -15.33 -5.13
N MET A 101 -16.79 -15.18 -3.91
CA MET A 101 -15.84 -14.11 -3.59
C MET A 101 -14.49 -14.30 -4.29
N LEU A 102 -14.01 -15.55 -4.38
CA LEU A 102 -12.81 -15.88 -5.16
C LEU A 102 -13.02 -15.54 -6.64
N ALA A 103 -14.16 -15.91 -7.23
CA ALA A 103 -14.46 -15.58 -8.62
C ALA A 103 -14.50 -14.05 -8.88
N LEU A 104 -15.02 -13.27 -7.93
CA LEU A 104 -15.01 -11.80 -8.02
C LEU A 104 -13.59 -11.23 -7.92
N THR A 105 -12.77 -11.75 -6.99
CA THR A 105 -11.38 -11.32 -6.82
C THR A 105 -10.55 -11.63 -8.07
N LEU A 106 -10.70 -12.84 -8.62
CA LEU A 106 -10.03 -13.26 -9.86
C LEU A 106 -10.51 -12.49 -11.10
N LYS A 107 -11.73 -11.94 -11.07
CA LYS A 107 -12.23 -11.08 -12.14
C LYS A 107 -11.50 -9.74 -12.18
N ALA A 108 -11.12 -9.20 -11.01
CA ALA A 108 -10.28 -8.03 -10.90
C ALA A 108 -8.81 -8.37 -11.25
N ASN A 109 -8.28 -9.43 -10.64
CA ASN A 109 -6.89 -9.85 -10.79
C ASN A 109 -6.80 -11.31 -11.29
N ARG A 110 -6.71 -11.50 -12.61
CA ARG A 110 -6.68 -12.84 -13.24
C ARG A 110 -5.41 -13.66 -12.99
N GLY A 111 -4.32 -12.99 -12.59
CA GLY A 111 -3.04 -13.66 -12.31
C GLY A 111 -2.97 -14.27 -10.92
N GLU A 112 -3.94 -13.99 -10.05
CA GLU A 112 -3.96 -14.50 -8.69
C GLU A 112 -4.63 -15.87 -8.61
N SER A 113 -4.42 -16.54 -7.48
CA SER A 113 -4.97 -17.86 -7.17
C SER A 113 -5.19 -17.96 -5.66
N LEU A 114 -6.02 -18.93 -5.25
CA LEU A 114 -6.22 -19.24 -3.84
C LEU A 114 -4.93 -19.85 -3.28
N LEU A 115 -4.38 -19.25 -2.22
CA LEU A 115 -3.12 -19.67 -1.60
C LEU A 115 -3.33 -20.47 -0.32
N GLY A 116 -4.43 -20.21 0.39
CA GLY A 116 -4.77 -20.85 1.65
C GLY A 116 -5.71 -19.97 2.46
N TRP A 117 -5.51 -19.92 3.78
CA TRP A 117 -6.38 -19.23 4.71
C TRP A 117 -5.60 -18.57 5.85
N TYR A 118 -6.23 -17.59 6.49
CA TYR A 118 -5.69 -16.92 7.66
C TYR A 118 -6.62 -17.01 8.86
N THR A 119 -6.04 -16.83 10.03
CA THR A 119 -6.74 -16.69 11.30
C THR A 119 -6.07 -15.65 12.18
N THR A 120 -6.82 -15.08 13.11
CA THR A 120 -6.30 -14.13 14.11
C THR A 120 -5.89 -14.80 15.43
N SER A 121 -6.19 -16.09 15.61
CA SER A 121 -5.73 -16.85 16.78
C SER A 121 -4.39 -17.52 16.52
N HIS A 122 -3.49 -17.45 17.50
CA HIS A 122 -2.21 -18.19 17.46
C HIS A 122 -2.35 -19.65 17.90
N GLU A 123 -3.44 -19.99 18.58
CA GLU A 123 -3.67 -21.33 19.09
C GLU A 123 -4.16 -22.25 17.97
N LEU A 124 -3.37 -23.28 17.67
CA LEU A 124 -3.72 -24.34 16.74
C LEU A 124 -4.57 -25.38 17.47
N ASN A 125 -5.83 -25.51 17.06
CA ASN A 125 -6.78 -26.48 17.61
C ASN A 125 -7.12 -27.58 16.58
N SER A 126 -7.91 -28.59 16.99
CA SER A 126 -8.38 -29.64 16.10
C SER A 126 -9.21 -29.11 14.93
N PHE A 127 -9.98 -28.03 15.14
CA PHE A 127 -10.72 -27.37 14.07
C PHE A 127 -9.81 -26.78 12.98
N SER A 128 -8.61 -26.31 13.35
CA SER A 128 -7.62 -25.81 12.38
C SER A 128 -7.20 -26.91 11.40
N ALA A 129 -7.10 -28.16 11.85
CA ALA A 129 -6.78 -29.28 10.97
C ALA A 129 -7.91 -29.57 9.97
N LEU A 130 -9.17 -29.49 10.40
CA LEU A 130 -10.34 -29.66 9.52
C LEU A 130 -10.39 -28.57 8.45
N ILE A 131 -10.22 -27.30 8.85
CA ILE A 131 -10.20 -26.16 7.92
C ILE A 131 -9.04 -26.29 6.94
N GLN A 132 -7.86 -26.67 7.43
CA GLN A 132 -6.68 -26.86 6.59
C GLN A 132 -6.89 -27.96 5.54
N ASN A 133 -7.51 -29.08 5.92
CA ASN A 133 -7.83 -30.16 4.98
C ASN A 133 -8.91 -29.73 3.97
N PHE A 134 -9.87 -28.89 4.39
CA PHE A 134 -10.84 -28.28 3.49
C PHE A 134 -10.17 -27.39 2.42
N PHE A 135 -9.25 -26.50 2.80
CA PHE A 135 -8.48 -25.68 1.85
C PHE A 135 -7.44 -26.49 1.06
N GLY A 136 -7.05 -27.66 1.54
CA GLY A 136 -6.20 -28.62 0.81
C GLY A 136 -6.97 -29.52 -0.17
N SER A 137 -8.31 -29.51 -0.15
CA SER A 137 -9.13 -30.41 -0.95
C SER A 137 -9.04 -30.11 -2.47
N PRO A 138 -9.15 -31.13 -3.35
CA PRO A 138 -9.13 -30.93 -4.79
C PRO A 138 -10.27 -30.07 -5.35
N ASP A 139 -11.45 -30.14 -4.73
CA ASP A 139 -12.68 -29.51 -5.25
C ASP A 139 -12.83 -28.03 -4.90
N THR A 140 -12.18 -27.60 -3.81
CA THR A 140 -12.45 -26.30 -3.16
C THR A 140 -11.17 -25.51 -2.87
N GLY A 141 -10.03 -26.16 -3.01
CA GLY A 141 -8.80 -25.74 -2.37
C GLY A 141 -7.67 -25.39 -3.33
N THR A 142 -6.45 -25.55 -2.83
CA THR A 142 -5.21 -25.10 -3.48
C THR A 142 -4.50 -26.21 -4.25
N PHE A 143 -5.15 -27.37 -4.44
CA PHE A 143 -4.57 -28.53 -5.12
C PHE A 143 -4.05 -28.14 -6.52
N PRO A 144 -2.83 -28.55 -6.90
CA PRO A 144 -1.93 -29.54 -6.29
C PRO A 144 -0.94 -28.98 -5.24
N HIS A 145 -1.02 -27.69 -4.93
CA HIS A 145 -0.10 -27.02 -4.01
C HIS A 145 -0.62 -27.06 -2.57
N PRO A 146 0.27 -27.11 -1.55
CA PRO A 146 -0.16 -27.10 -0.15
C PRO A 146 -0.82 -25.77 0.21
N ALA A 147 -1.92 -25.83 0.95
CA ALA A 147 -2.59 -24.65 1.49
C ALA A 147 -1.73 -24.03 2.58
N ILE A 148 -1.59 -22.70 2.54
CA ILE A 148 -0.86 -21.94 3.55
C ILE A 148 -1.85 -21.51 4.63
N HIS A 149 -1.50 -21.78 5.89
CA HIS A 149 -2.22 -21.27 7.05
C HIS A 149 -1.41 -20.13 7.67
N MET A 150 -1.98 -18.93 7.76
CA MET A 150 -1.34 -17.76 8.36
C MET A 150 -2.03 -17.35 9.65
N THR A 151 -1.28 -17.17 10.72
CA THR A 151 -1.79 -16.61 11.99
C THR A 151 -1.24 -15.20 12.17
N ILE A 152 -2.10 -14.23 12.50
CA ILE A 152 -1.70 -12.83 12.77
C ILE A 152 -2.20 -12.37 14.14
N SER A 153 -1.35 -11.69 14.90
CA SER A 153 -1.71 -11.15 16.21
C SER A 153 -2.52 -9.87 16.01
N THR A 154 -3.55 -9.71 16.82
CA THR A 154 -4.48 -8.58 16.75
C THR A 154 -4.55 -7.80 18.06
N GLU A 155 -3.60 -8.03 18.96
CA GLU A 155 -3.55 -7.37 20.26
C GLU A 155 -3.17 -5.88 20.11
N PRO A 156 -4.04 -4.94 20.51
CA PRO A 156 -3.75 -3.53 20.35
C PRO A 156 -2.57 -3.10 21.23
N GLY A 157 -1.56 -2.47 20.62
CA GLY A 157 -0.39 -1.94 21.32
C GLY A 157 0.82 -2.86 21.32
N GLU A 158 0.68 -4.09 20.84
CA GLU A 158 1.80 -4.98 20.57
C GLU A 158 2.22 -4.95 19.10
N ASP A 159 3.44 -5.42 18.83
CA ASP A 159 3.92 -5.59 17.46
C ASP A 159 3.16 -6.71 16.74
N ILE A 160 2.96 -6.54 15.44
CA ILE A 160 2.25 -7.53 14.61
C ILE A 160 3.13 -8.78 14.48
N GLN A 161 2.74 -9.84 15.18
CA GLN A 161 3.34 -11.16 15.02
C GLN A 161 2.58 -11.96 13.97
N SER A 162 3.29 -12.37 12.91
CA SER A 162 2.78 -13.30 11.90
C SER A 162 3.49 -14.64 12.01
N ARG A 163 2.76 -15.74 11.75
CA ARG A 163 3.36 -17.06 11.54
C ARG A 163 2.68 -17.73 10.36
N CYS A 164 3.44 -18.46 9.57
CA CYS A 164 2.95 -19.19 8.41
C CYS A 164 3.21 -20.68 8.58
N TYR A 165 2.22 -21.51 8.26
CA TYR A 165 2.26 -22.95 8.42
C TYR A 165 1.82 -23.65 7.12
N ILE A 166 2.36 -24.83 6.91
CA ILE A 166 1.86 -25.81 5.93
C ILE A 166 1.45 -27.08 6.66
N SER A 167 0.53 -27.83 6.06
CA SER A 167 0.10 -29.11 6.61
C SER A 167 0.87 -30.30 6.06
N ALA A 168 1.26 -31.19 6.97
CA ALA A 168 1.62 -32.57 6.69
C ALA A 168 0.44 -33.49 7.05
N PRO A 169 -0.02 -34.39 6.16
CA PRO A 169 -0.89 -35.47 6.61
C PRO A 169 -0.09 -36.34 7.58
N VAL A 170 -0.57 -36.47 8.81
CA VAL A 170 0.04 -37.35 9.82
C VAL A 170 -1.00 -38.37 10.23
N ALA A 171 -0.84 -39.59 9.72
CA ALA A 171 -1.77 -40.66 9.98
C ALA A 171 -1.04 -41.99 10.13
N VAL A 172 -1.45 -42.76 11.14
CA VAL A 172 -1.09 -44.18 11.29
C VAL A 172 -2.08 -45.06 10.50
N ASN A 173 -3.32 -44.60 10.27
CA ASN A 173 -4.39 -45.27 9.54
C ASN A 173 -5.06 -44.33 8.53
N ALA A 174 -5.47 -44.85 7.36
CA ALA A 174 -5.98 -44.05 6.24
C ALA A 174 -7.26 -43.24 6.54
N GLU A 175 -8.15 -43.72 7.43
CA GLU A 175 -9.39 -43.00 7.80
C GLU A 175 -9.12 -41.78 8.68
N ARG A 176 -8.17 -41.86 9.62
CA ARG A 176 -7.80 -40.73 10.49
C ARG A 176 -6.91 -39.70 9.81
N ALA A 177 -6.42 -39.99 8.60
CA ALA A 177 -5.63 -39.05 7.82
C ALA A 177 -6.43 -37.81 7.39
N ALA A 178 -7.76 -37.95 7.28
CA ALA A 178 -8.66 -36.85 6.93
C ALA A 178 -8.92 -35.88 8.11
N ASP A 179 -8.70 -36.33 9.34
CA ASP A 179 -9.04 -35.56 10.56
C ASP A 179 -7.81 -35.02 11.30
N SER A 180 -6.60 -35.44 10.89
CA SER A 180 -5.35 -35.11 11.59
C SER A 180 -4.27 -34.64 10.60
N CYS A 181 -3.81 -33.40 10.79
CA CYS A 181 -2.64 -32.87 10.11
C CYS A 181 -1.67 -32.23 11.10
N LEU A 182 -0.37 -32.34 10.81
CA LEU A 182 0.68 -31.64 11.53
C LEU A 182 0.99 -30.31 10.84
N PHE A 183 1.01 -29.23 11.59
CA PHE A 183 1.43 -27.93 11.09
C PHE A 183 2.95 -27.78 11.20
N ILE A 184 3.59 -27.49 10.07
CA ILE A 184 5.02 -27.21 9.97
C ILE A 184 5.16 -25.72 9.67
N GLN A 185 5.90 -25.00 10.51
CA GLN A 185 6.14 -23.58 10.31
C GLN A 185 7.07 -23.34 9.11
N VAL A 186 6.74 -22.35 8.30
CA VAL A 186 7.46 -21.98 7.07
C VAL A 186 8.06 -20.58 7.23
N PRO A 187 9.28 -20.35 6.71
CA PRO A 187 9.87 -19.01 6.65
C PRO A 187 8.93 -18.03 5.95
N HIS A 188 8.72 -16.87 6.57
CA HIS A 188 7.90 -15.82 5.99
C HIS A 188 8.56 -14.46 6.16
N LYS A 189 8.27 -13.54 5.24
CA LYS A 189 8.76 -12.16 5.24
C LYS A 189 7.65 -11.22 4.81
N ILE A 190 7.54 -10.08 5.47
CA ILE A 190 6.68 -8.98 5.01
C ILE A 190 7.50 -8.18 3.98
N LEU A 191 7.05 -8.19 2.73
CA LEU A 191 7.71 -7.46 1.65
C LEU A 191 6.93 -6.20 1.32
N TYR A 192 7.61 -5.06 1.36
CA TYR A 192 7.05 -3.77 0.99
C TYR A 192 7.50 -3.43 -0.43
N GLY A 193 6.56 -3.16 -1.34
CA GLY A 193 6.90 -2.50 -2.61
C GLY A 193 7.29 -1.03 -2.38
N ASP A 194 7.97 -0.40 -3.33
CA ASP A 194 8.38 1.01 -3.20
C ASP A 194 7.19 1.97 -3.05
N ALA A 195 6.10 1.67 -3.77
CA ALA A 195 4.85 2.41 -3.66
C ALA A 195 4.17 2.20 -2.30
N ASP A 196 4.15 0.96 -1.80
CA ASP A 196 3.57 0.63 -0.50
C ASP A 196 4.37 1.28 0.63
N ARG A 197 5.70 1.27 0.54
CA ARG A 197 6.58 1.91 1.51
C ARG A 197 6.26 3.41 1.62
N SER A 198 6.17 4.10 0.48
CA SER A 198 5.85 5.53 0.45
C SER A 198 4.46 5.82 1.05
N ALA A 199 3.46 4.97 0.74
CA ALA A 199 2.12 5.11 1.29
C ALA A 199 2.07 4.83 2.80
N LEU A 200 2.74 3.77 3.26
CA LEU A 200 2.82 3.42 4.67
C LEU A 200 3.57 4.46 5.49
N GLU A 201 4.62 5.07 4.95
CA GLU A 201 5.34 6.17 5.60
C GLU A 201 4.44 7.40 5.74
N ALA A 202 3.69 7.74 4.69
CA ALA A 202 2.71 8.82 4.77
C ALA A 202 1.62 8.55 5.83
N ILE A 203 1.08 7.33 5.87
CA ILE A 203 0.09 6.91 6.88
C ILE A 203 0.71 6.94 8.29
N ALA A 204 1.94 6.46 8.45
CA ALA A 204 2.66 6.46 9.72
C ALA A 204 2.90 7.87 10.24
N SER A 205 3.19 8.84 9.36
CA SER A 205 3.36 10.25 9.75
C SER A 205 2.10 10.88 10.33
N ALA A 206 0.91 10.34 10.03
CA ALA A 206 -0.35 10.78 10.60
C ALA A 206 -0.64 10.17 11.99
N LYS A 207 0.14 9.19 12.45
CA LYS A 207 -0.09 8.47 13.72
C LYS A 207 -0.02 9.40 14.93
N ASP A 208 0.97 10.29 14.94
CA ASP A 208 1.27 11.17 16.08
C ASP A 208 0.54 12.52 16.01
N SER A 209 -0.18 12.79 14.91
CA SER A 209 -0.96 14.01 14.73
C SER A 209 -2.35 13.87 15.35
N GLU A 210 -2.75 14.81 16.23
CA GLU A 210 -4.08 14.81 16.85
C GLU A 210 -5.23 14.85 15.83
N SER A 211 -5.02 15.50 14.68
CA SER A 211 -6.02 15.56 13.61
C SER A 211 -6.05 14.31 12.72
N ARG A 212 -5.11 13.37 12.89
CA ARG A 212 -4.92 12.18 12.03
C ARG A 212 -4.83 12.49 10.54
N THR A 213 -4.37 13.69 10.20
CA THR A 213 -4.13 14.13 8.83
C THR A 213 -2.65 14.40 8.63
N ALA A 214 -2.08 13.86 7.57
CA ALA A 214 -0.72 14.19 7.13
C ALA A 214 -0.76 14.82 5.73
N PRO A 215 0.00 15.90 5.49
CA PRO A 215 0.19 16.40 4.13
C PRO A 215 0.99 15.38 3.32
N LEU A 216 0.67 15.25 2.04
CA LEU A 216 1.53 14.52 1.12
C LEU A 216 2.82 15.31 0.94
N VAL A 217 3.94 14.65 1.24
CA VAL A 217 5.28 15.22 1.14
C VAL A 217 5.58 15.48 -0.34
N SER A 218 6.18 16.64 -0.65
CA SER A 218 6.63 16.93 -2.00
C SER A 218 7.85 16.08 -2.36
N ASP A 219 8.05 15.78 -3.65
CA ASP A 219 9.19 14.96 -4.10
C ASP A 219 10.54 15.49 -3.59
N ILE A 220 10.71 16.81 -3.52
CA ILE A 220 11.94 17.45 -3.02
C ILE A 220 12.14 17.27 -1.51
N GLU A 221 11.07 17.34 -0.74
CA GLU A 221 11.13 17.10 0.70
C GLU A 221 11.33 15.60 1.00
N GLY A 222 10.73 14.71 0.20
CA GLY A 222 10.97 13.26 0.27
C GLY A 222 12.42 12.90 -0.04
N LEU A 223 13.02 13.56 -1.03
CA LEU A 223 14.45 13.45 -1.33
C LEU A 223 15.30 13.94 -0.13
N GLY A 224 14.96 15.07 0.47
CA GLY A 224 15.63 15.61 1.65
C GLY A 224 15.64 14.61 2.81
N ARG A 225 14.47 14.04 3.16
CA ARG A 225 14.35 13.01 4.21
C ARG A 225 15.14 11.75 3.88
N SER A 226 15.15 11.33 2.62
CA SER A 226 15.93 10.16 2.17
C SER A 226 17.44 10.39 2.31
N ILE A 227 17.91 11.61 2.03
CA ILE A 227 19.31 12.01 2.24
C ILE A 227 19.65 11.99 3.73
N GLU A 228 18.81 12.58 4.58
CA GLU A 228 19.01 12.53 6.04
C GLU A 228 19.02 11.09 6.59
N GLN A 229 18.11 10.24 6.12
CA GLN A 229 18.08 8.82 6.49
C GLN A 229 19.37 8.12 6.05
N THR A 230 19.87 8.41 4.84
CA THR A 230 21.11 7.82 4.32
C THR A 230 22.33 8.27 5.13
N ILE A 231 22.39 9.55 5.50
CA ILE A 231 23.42 10.09 6.40
C ILE A 231 23.37 9.35 7.75
N GLY A 232 22.19 9.21 8.35
CA GLY A 232 22.04 8.48 9.61
C GLY A 232 22.44 7.00 9.53
N LEU A 233 22.19 6.33 8.41
CA LEU A 233 22.66 4.96 8.18
C LEU A 233 24.19 4.90 8.07
N LEU A 234 24.81 5.90 7.43
CA LEU A 234 26.25 6.01 7.28
C LEU A 234 26.94 6.31 8.61
N ASP A 235 26.36 7.21 9.42
CA ASP A 235 26.81 7.49 10.78
C ASP A 235 26.78 6.23 11.65
N ARG A 236 25.69 5.46 11.56
CA ARG A 236 25.54 4.21 12.31
C ARG A 236 26.57 3.15 11.90
N ALA A 237 26.84 3.05 10.60
CA ALA A 237 27.89 2.17 10.09
C ALA A 237 29.28 2.63 10.56
N SER A 238 29.54 3.95 10.55
CA SER A 238 30.78 4.51 11.08
C SER A 238 30.94 4.28 12.58
N GLU A 239 29.87 4.42 13.37
CA GLU A 239 29.87 4.16 14.81
C GLU A 239 30.20 2.71 15.11
N TRP A 240 29.60 1.76 14.38
CA TRP A 240 29.93 0.34 14.51
C TRP A 240 31.39 0.04 14.15
N ILE A 241 31.91 0.62 13.05
CA ILE A 241 33.32 0.44 12.66
C ILE A 241 34.26 1.00 13.74
N ASN A 242 33.96 2.17 14.30
CA ASN A 242 34.74 2.75 15.38
C ASN A 242 34.72 1.86 16.63
N GLY A 243 33.55 1.33 17.02
CA GLY A 243 33.45 0.39 18.14
C GLY A 243 34.25 -0.91 17.95
N VAL A 244 34.35 -1.40 16.71
CA VAL A 244 35.22 -2.55 16.40
C VAL A 244 36.70 -2.17 16.45
N LEU A 245 37.07 -0.94 16.03
CA LEU A 245 38.45 -0.43 16.11
C LEU A 245 38.91 -0.18 17.55
N ASP A 246 37.99 0.26 18.40
CA ASP A 246 38.21 0.52 19.83
C ASP A 246 38.14 -0.77 20.69
N GLU A 247 37.95 -1.93 20.07
CA GLU A 247 37.80 -3.26 20.69
C GLU A 247 36.57 -3.42 21.62
N ASP A 248 35.56 -2.56 21.48
CA ASP A 248 34.31 -2.61 22.25
C ASP A 248 33.28 -3.60 21.65
N GLU A 249 33.35 -3.88 20.35
CA GLU A 249 32.42 -4.76 19.61
C GLU A 249 33.15 -5.90 18.87
N GLU A 250 32.50 -7.06 18.73
CA GLU A 250 33.10 -8.21 18.06
C GLU A 250 33.18 -8.01 16.53
N PRO A 251 34.37 -8.20 15.92
CA PRO A 251 34.55 -8.00 14.48
C PRO A 251 33.81 -9.05 13.66
N ASN A 252 32.97 -8.61 12.73
CA ASN A 252 32.32 -9.48 11.74
C ASN A 252 32.97 -9.33 10.35
N ASN A 253 33.72 -10.34 9.94
CA ASN A 253 34.42 -10.37 8.66
C ASN A 253 33.49 -10.30 7.44
N VAL A 254 32.28 -10.85 7.52
CA VAL A 254 31.31 -10.83 6.41
C VAL A 254 30.81 -9.40 6.16
N VAL A 255 30.51 -8.68 7.24
CA VAL A 255 30.09 -7.27 7.17
C VAL A 255 31.24 -6.40 6.66
N GLY A 256 32.45 -6.61 7.16
CA GLY A 256 33.64 -5.89 6.67
C GLY A 256 33.89 -6.07 5.17
N GLN A 257 33.75 -7.30 4.66
CA GLN A 257 33.89 -7.57 3.23
C GLN A 257 32.77 -6.91 2.41
N TYR A 258 31.53 -6.92 2.91
CA TYR A 258 30.41 -6.25 2.28
C TYR A 258 30.62 -4.74 2.18
N LEU A 259 31.06 -4.10 3.27
CA LEU A 259 31.36 -2.66 3.31
C LEU A 259 32.50 -2.29 2.36
N LEU A 260 33.56 -3.10 2.30
CA LEU A 260 34.67 -2.88 1.38
C LEU A 260 34.20 -2.92 -0.08
N ASN A 261 33.37 -3.91 -0.43
CA ASN A 261 32.79 -4.01 -1.76
C ASN A 261 31.89 -2.80 -2.07
N ALA A 262 31.03 -2.40 -1.14
CA ALA A 262 30.15 -1.24 -1.30
C ALA A 262 30.93 0.06 -1.52
N LEU A 263 31.99 0.30 -0.74
CA LEU A 263 32.85 1.47 -0.91
C LEU A 263 33.67 1.42 -2.21
N SER A 264 34.04 0.22 -2.68
CA SER A 264 34.74 0.07 -3.95
C SER A 264 33.88 0.39 -5.17
N LEU A 265 32.55 0.32 -5.03
CA LEU A 265 31.56 0.68 -6.05
C LEU A 265 31.26 2.19 -6.09
N ALA A 266 31.82 2.99 -5.16
CA ALA A 266 31.61 4.42 -5.13
C ALA A 266 32.13 5.07 -6.43
N PRO A 267 31.30 5.82 -7.17
CA PRO A 267 31.70 6.47 -8.41
C PRO A 267 32.84 7.46 -8.14
N LYS A 268 33.99 7.23 -8.77
CA LYS A 268 35.11 8.18 -8.77
C LYS A 268 34.92 9.19 -9.89
N VAL A 269 33.88 10.01 -9.78
CA VAL A 269 33.61 11.08 -10.75
C VAL A 269 34.18 12.38 -10.20
N ASP A 270 34.85 13.15 -11.07
CA ASP A 270 35.37 14.47 -10.70
C ASP A 270 34.20 15.43 -10.39
N PRO A 271 34.23 16.16 -9.27
CA PRO A 271 33.21 17.15 -8.93
C PRO A 271 32.90 18.14 -10.06
N SER A 272 33.90 18.56 -10.85
CA SER A 272 33.68 19.53 -11.93
C SER A 272 32.87 18.95 -13.09
N GLN A 273 33.01 17.65 -13.35
CA GLN A 273 32.26 16.98 -14.41
C GLN A 273 30.79 16.83 -14.01
N ILE A 274 30.52 16.48 -12.74
CA ILE A 274 29.16 16.40 -12.21
C ILE A 274 28.46 17.75 -12.32
N GLU A 275 29.12 18.83 -11.91
CA GLU A 275 28.53 20.18 -11.95
C GLU A 275 28.20 20.60 -13.39
N HIS A 276 29.09 20.34 -14.34
CA HIS A 276 28.84 20.61 -15.75
C HIS A 276 27.63 19.83 -16.29
N ASP A 277 27.58 18.52 -16.03
CA ASP A 277 26.51 17.66 -16.55
C ASP A 277 25.16 17.96 -15.87
N PHE A 278 25.17 18.31 -14.59
CA PHE A 278 23.98 18.74 -13.85
C PHE A 278 23.45 20.09 -14.36
N ASN A 279 24.34 21.06 -14.62
CA ASN A 279 23.95 22.35 -15.19
C ASN A 279 23.35 22.20 -16.59
N ASN A 280 23.92 21.34 -17.44
CA ASN A 280 23.35 21.06 -18.76
C ASN A 280 21.96 20.42 -18.64
N HIS A 281 21.80 19.45 -17.74
CA HIS A 281 20.50 18.85 -17.48
C HIS A 281 19.47 19.87 -16.97
N ILE A 282 19.85 20.76 -16.06
CA ILE A 282 18.99 21.85 -15.58
C ILE A 282 18.56 22.76 -16.74
N GLN A 283 19.49 23.14 -17.63
CA GLN A 283 19.18 23.98 -18.78
C GLN A 283 18.14 23.33 -19.70
N ASP A 284 18.29 22.03 -19.99
CA ASP A 284 17.34 21.29 -20.82
C ASP A 284 15.96 21.20 -20.16
N VAL A 285 15.90 20.89 -18.87
CA VAL A 285 14.63 20.81 -18.11
C VAL A 285 13.94 22.17 -18.03
N LEU A 286 14.70 23.25 -17.77
CA LEU A 286 14.17 24.61 -17.75
C LEU A 286 13.61 25.02 -19.12
N MET A 287 14.29 24.67 -20.22
CA MET A 287 13.80 24.94 -21.57
C MET A 287 12.45 24.26 -21.82
N VAL A 288 12.31 22.98 -21.45
CA VAL A 288 11.05 22.24 -21.60
C VAL A 288 9.94 22.82 -20.72
N SER A 289 10.25 23.14 -19.46
CA SER A 289 9.29 23.76 -18.53
C SER A 289 8.82 25.13 -19.03
N TYR A 290 9.74 25.96 -19.53
CA TYR A 290 9.42 27.26 -20.11
C TYR A 290 8.51 27.14 -21.34
N LEU A 291 8.79 26.20 -22.24
CA LEU A 291 7.97 25.94 -23.41
C LEU A 291 6.56 25.46 -23.01
N ALA A 292 6.45 24.55 -22.05
CA ALA A 292 5.17 24.05 -21.55
C ALA A 292 4.33 25.16 -20.90
N ASN A 293 4.96 26.02 -20.11
CA ASN A 293 4.30 27.19 -19.51
C ASN A 293 3.86 28.19 -20.58
N THR A 294 4.69 28.43 -21.60
CA THR A 294 4.33 29.29 -22.73
C THR A 294 3.10 28.75 -23.47
N ILE A 295 3.07 27.45 -23.77
CA ILE A 295 1.91 26.79 -24.38
C ILE A 295 0.67 26.92 -23.49
N ARG A 296 0.79 26.70 -22.17
CA ARG A 296 -0.31 26.87 -21.22
C ARG A 296 -0.85 28.30 -21.23
N THR A 297 0.03 29.31 -21.19
CA THR A 297 -0.39 30.72 -21.25
C THR A 297 -1.05 31.07 -22.58
N GLN A 298 -0.57 30.52 -23.70
CA GLN A 298 -1.17 30.72 -25.01
C GLN A 298 -2.54 30.06 -25.10
N ILE A 299 -2.72 28.88 -24.50
CA ILE A 299 -4.02 28.21 -24.41
C ILE A 299 -4.99 29.06 -23.57
N ASP A 300 -4.61 29.50 -22.36
CA ASP A 300 -5.47 30.35 -21.51
C ASP A 300 -5.83 31.66 -22.24
N LEU A 301 -4.86 32.30 -22.89
CA LEU A 301 -5.09 33.50 -23.68
C LEU A 301 -6.04 33.25 -24.86
N SER A 302 -5.90 32.11 -25.57
CA SER A 302 -6.80 31.73 -26.66
C SER A 302 -8.24 31.47 -26.16
N GLN A 303 -8.40 30.85 -24.99
CA GLN A 303 -9.71 30.61 -24.37
C GLN A 303 -10.36 31.92 -23.93
N ARG A 304 -9.58 32.84 -23.33
CA ARG A 304 -10.06 34.18 -22.96
C ARG A 304 -10.42 35.03 -24.18
N LEU A 305 -9.68 34.96 -25.28
CA LEU A 305 -10.03 35.67 -26.52
C LEU A 305 -11.28 35.08 -27.20
N ALA A 306 -11.42 33.75 -27.23
CA ALA A 306 -12.60 33.10 -27.76
C ALA A 306 -13.87 33.50 -26.99
N THR A 307 -13.79 33.57 -25.66
CA THR A 307 -14.90 34.03 -24.80
C THR A 307 -15.15 35.54 -24.90
N ALA A 308 -14.10 36.36 -25.06
CA ALA A 308 -14.25 37.82 -25.25
C ALA A 308 -14.93 38.19 -26.59
N ASN A 309 -14.64 37.45 -27.67
CA ASN A 309 -15.33 37.66 -28.96
C ASN A 309 -16.83 37.35 -28.89
N LEU A 310 -17.26 36.44 -28.00
CA LEU A 310 -18.68 36.18 -27.75
C LEU A 310 -19.34 37.34 -26.98
N ALA A 311 -18.63 37.99 -26.04
CA ALA A 311 -19.14 39.14 -25.30
C ALA A 311 -19.15 40.46 -26.11
N GLY A 312 -18.32 40.57 -27.15
CA GLY A 312 -18.26 41.74 -28.05
C GLY A 312 -19.44 41.83 -29.02
N ASN A 313 -19.97 40.69 -29.47
CA ASN A 313 -21.06 40.65 -30.45
C ASN A 313 -22.46 40.96 -29.86
N GLU A 314 -22.64 40.96 -28.54
CA GLU A 314 -23.93 41.33 -27.93
C GLU A 314 -24.14 42.85 -27.80
N LYS A 315 -23.08 43.67 -27.93
CA LYS A 315 -23.18 45.15 -27.76
C LYS A 315 -23.37 45.96 -29.04
N GLU A 316 -23.26 45.36 -30.23
CA GLU A 316 -23.49 46.06 -31.51
C GLU A 316 -24.90 45.83 -32.10
N GLY A 317 -25.79 45.17 -31.35
CA GLY A 317 -27.12 44.73 -31.81
C GLY A 317 -28.35 45.53 -31.36
N GLU A 318 -28.22 46.70 -30.71
CA GLU A 318 -29.38 47.53 -30.34
C GLU A 318 -29.13 49.02 -30.64
N GLY A 319 -29.57 49.47 -31.83
CA GLY A 319 -29.47 50.88 -32.20
C GLY A 319 -30.17 51.23 -33.51
N LYS A 320 -31.51 51.17 -33.55
CA LYS A 320 -32.43 52.14 -34.19
C LYS A 320 -33.82 51.53 -34.46
N SER A 321 -34.82 51.95 -33.68
CA SER A 321 -36.24 52.00 -34.05
C SER A 321 -36.98 52.89 -33.04
N GLU A 322 -37.06 54.19 -33.30
CA GLU A 322 -38.06 55.06 -32.65
C GLU A 322 -38.79 55.85 -33.73
N GLU A 323 -40.10 55.60 -33.88
CA GLU A 323 -41.04 56.62 -34.33
C GLU A 323 -42.30 56.59 -33.44
N LYS A 324 -42.59 57.78 -32.89
CA LYS A 324 -43.89 58.31 -32.42
C LYS A 324 -44.64 57.63 -31.27
N GLY A 325 -44.84 58.45 -30.21
CA GLY A 325 -46.20 58.80 -29.80
C GLY A 325 -46.49 58.84 -28.31
N GLY A 326 -46.54 60.06 -27.74
CA GLY A 326 -47.71 60.50 -26.99
C GLY A 326 -47.93 60.05 -25.53
N ARG A 327 -47.67 61.01 -24.63
CA ARG A 327 -48.57 61.48 -23.55
C ARG A 327 -48.85 60.60 -22.30
N GLN A 328 -48.43 61.18 -21.18
CA GLN A 328 -49.18 61.39 -19.92
C GLN A 328 -49.63 60.19 -19.08
N GLY A 329 -48.94 60.03 -17.95
CA GLY A 329 -49.57 60.24 -16.65
C GLY A 329 -49.91 58.99 -15.83
N GLY A 330 -49.50 59.01 -14.54
CA GLY A 330 -50.28 58.36 -13.48
C GLY A 330 -49.56 57.31 -12.64
N LYS A 331 -48.99 57.77 -11.52
CA LYS A 331 -49.16 57.29 -10.14
C LYS A 331 -49.37 55.78 -9.84
N ARG A 332 -48.63 55.38 -8.80
CA ARG A 332 -48.93 54.39 -7.71
C ARG A 332 -48.63 52.91 -7.98
N GLY A 333 -47.57 52.45 -7.32
CA GLY A 333 -47.66 51.57 -6.13
C GLY A 333 -47.84 50.07 -6.37
N GLY A 334 -47.03 49.25 -5.67
CA GLY A 334 -47.40 47.85 -5.40
C GLY A 334 -46.27 46.82 -5.47
N ARG A 335 -45.64 46.59 -4.31
CA ARG A 335 -45.30 45.29 -3.67
C ARG A 335 -45.37 43.98 -4.50
N GLY A 336 -44.33 43.16 -4.32
CA GLY A 336 -44.29 41.70 -4.62
C GLY A 336 -43.15 41.39 -5.57
N GLY A 337 -42.10 40.64 -5.24
CA GLY A 337 -42.05 39.36 -4.51
C GLY A 337 -41.63 38.29 -5.53
N GLY A 338 -40.39 37.79 -5.47
CA GLY A 338 -39.93 36.82 -6.48
C GLY A 338 -38.47 36.41 -6.41
N ARG A 339 -38.15 35.54 -5.43
CA ARG A 339 -37.20 34.41 -5.48
C ARG A 339 -35.91 34.55 -6.33
N GLY A 340 -34.83 34.83 -5.60
CA GLY A 340 -33.66 33.94 -5.44
C GLY A 340 -33.07 33.29 -6.69
N GLY A 341 -32.10 33.98 -7.29
CA GLY A 341 -31.15 33.40 -8.24
C GLY A 341 -30.09 32.55 -7.54
N GLY A 342 -29.90 31.34 -8.03
CA GLY A 342 -28.72 30.50 -7.73
C GLY A 342 -27.73 30.62 -8.89
N GLN A 343 -26.78 31.54 -8.78
CA GLN A 343 -25.56 31.52 -9.59
C GLN A 343 -24.51 30.67 -8.85
N GLN A 344 -24.01 29.64 -9.54
CA GLN A 344 -22.81 28.90 -9.16
C GLN A 344 -21.64 29.90 -9.01
N ARG A 345 -21.03 29.93 -7.82
CA ARG A 345 -19.79 30.66 -7.57
C ARG A 345 -18.63 29.83 -8.12
N GLU A 346 -17.87 30.42 -9.03
CA GLU A 346 -16.55 29.91 -9.41
C GLU A 346 -15.54 30.04 -8.24
N PRO A 347 -14.51 29.18 -8.16
CA PRO A 347 -13.52 29.21 -7.10
C PRO A 347 -12.57 30.42 -7.26
N ARG A 348 -12.34 31.17 -6.17
CA ARG A 348 -11.31 32.22 -6.12
C ARG A 348 -9.92 31.57 -6.11
N GLU A 349 -9.04 32.03 -7.01
CA GLU A 349 -7.61 31.74 -6.97
C GLU A 349 -6.92 32.36 -5.73
N PRO A 350 -5.84 31.74 -5.21
CA PRO A 350 -5.06 32.28 -4.10
C PRO A 350 -4.25 33.51 -4.54
N ARG A 351 -4.27 34.58 -3.75
CA ARG A 351 -3.39 35.75 -3.95
C ARG A 351 -1.95 35.41 -3.59
N GLU A 352 -1.02 35.71 -4.49
CA GLU A 352 0.42 35.68 -4.21
C GLU A 352 0.81 36.72 -3.12
N PRO A 353 1.81 36.43 -2.27
CA PRO A 353 2.31 37.38 -1.29
C PRO A 353 3.09 38.52 -1.98
N ARG A 354 2.79 39.76 -1.61
CA ARG A 354 3.58 40.93 -2.04
C ARG A 354 4.95 40.92 -1.33
N GLU A 355 6.03 41.08 -2.10
CA GLU A 355 7.37 41.30 -1.57
C GLU A 355 7.46 42.58 -0.71
N PRO A 356 8.26 42.60 0.37
CA PRO A 356 8.48 43.80 1.18
C PRO A 356 9.38 44.81 0.44
N ARG A 357 8.95 46.07 0.38
CA ARG A 357 9.79 47.17 -0.11
C ARG A 357 10.95 47.42 0.84
N GLU A 358 12.17 47.51 0.31
CA GLU A 358 13.36 47.94 1.04
C GLU A 358 13.20 49.36 1.62
N PRO A 359 13.72 49.65 2.82
CA PRO A 359 13.75 51.00 3.37
C PRO A 359 14.87 51.83 2.72
N ARG A 360 14.51 53.03 2.24
CA ARG A 360 15.46 54.06 1.81
C ARG A 360 16.26 54.57 3.01
N GLU A 361 17.59 54.60 2.89
CA GLU A 361 18.48 55.30 3.82
C GLU A 361 18.16 56.81 3.84
N PRO A 362 18.20 57.46 5.02
CA PRO A 362 18.18 58.91 5.10
C PRO A 362 19.60 59.47 4.88
N THR A 363 19.71 60.36 3.90
CA THR A 363 20.85 61.26 3.71
C THR A 363 20.82 62.37 4.76
N GLU A 364 22.02 62.63 5.31
CA GLU A 364 22.48 63.71 6.22
C GLU A 364 22.16 63.60 7.72
#